data_AF-A0A0T6XUA8-F1
#
_entry.id   AF-A0A0T6XUA8-F1
#
_cell.length_a   1.000
_cell.length_b   1.000
_cell.length_c   1.000
_cell.angle_alpha   90.00
_cell.angle_beta   90.00
_cell.angle_gamma   90.00
#
_symmetry.space_group_name_H-M   'P 1'
#
loop_
_entity.id
_entity.type
_entity.pdbx_description
1 polymer ?
#
loop_
_entity_poly.entity_id
_entity_poly.type
_entity_poly.pdbx_seq_one_letter_code
_entity_poly.pdbx_strand_id
1 'polypeptide(L)'
;MFDHRQSGCIILPEGFTVISAVFKRVMDARHIDQQSGEGEWLAREALHLFMRGIRDAWELELRLKEACCPLEVSPPGGGGTKVADLLPGLSE
;
A
#
# COMPACT_ATOMS: atom_id res chain seq x y z
N MET A 1 1.99 -40.37 -16.95
CA MET A 1 2.20 -39.39 -18.04
C MET A 1 1.60 -38.08 -17.55
N PHE A 2 2.42 -37.20 -16.99
CA PHE A 2 2.00 -35.89 -16.47
C PHE A 2 2.45 -34.85 -17.49
N ASP A 3 1.61 -34.62 -18.49
CA ASP A 3 1.82 -33.60 -19.52
C ASP A 3 0.62 -32.66 -19.53
N HIS A 4 0.69 -31.62 -18.71
CA HIS A 4 0.05 -30.35 -19.05
C HIS A 4 0.81 -29.19 -18.44
N ARG A 5 1.49 -28.46 -19.32
CA ARG A 5 2.04 -27.11 -19.11
C ARG A 5 0.91 -26.17 -18.64
N GLN A 6 0.57 -26.18 -17.36
CA GLN A 6 -0.12 -25.06 -16.75
C GLN A 6 0.93 -24.00 -16.44
N SER A 7 1.19 -23.17 -17.45
CA SER A 7 1.81 -21.86 -17.28
C SER A 7 1.12 -21.19 -16.09
N GLY A 8 1.91 -20.78 -15.09
CA GLY A 8 1.47 -20.47 -13.72
C GLY A 8 0.25 -19.56 -13.63
N CYS A 9 -0.94 -20.14 -13.56
CA CYS A 9 -2.13 -19.43 -13.14
C CYS A 9 -2.10 -19.43 -11.61
N ILE A 10 -1.52 -18.39 -11.01
CA ILE A 10 -1.67 -18.14 -9.57
C ILE A 10 -3.16 -17.87 -9.37
N ILE A 11 -3.88 -18.88 -8.88
CA ILE A 11 -5.27 -18.71 -8.45
C ILE A 11 -5.22 -17.83 -7.20
N LEU A 12 -5.32 -16.53 -7.43
CA LEU A 12 -5.48 -15.59 -6.34
C LEU A 12 -6.86 -15.85 -5.70
N PRO A 13 -6.97 -15.80 -4.36
CA PRO A 13 -8.26 -15.88 -3.70
C PRO A 13 -9.23 -14.86 -4.32
N GLU A 14 -10.53 -15.16 -4.43
CA GLU A 14 -11.51 -14.26 -5.07
C GLU A 14 -11.45 -12.81 -4.54
N GLY A 15 -11.11 -12.65 -3.26
CA GLY A 15 -10.90 -11.34 -2.63
C GLY A 15 -9.78 -10.51 -3.26
N PHE A 16 -8.73 -11.13 -3.77
CA PHE A 16 -7.62 -10.44 -4.43
C PHE A 16 -8.02 -9.86 -5.79
N THR A 17 -8.95 -10.52 -6.49
CA THR A 17 -9.52 -9.99 -7.74
C THR A 17 -10.31 -8.71 -7.46
N VAL A 18 -11.04 -8.68 -6.34
CA VAL A 18 -11.76 -7.47 -5.90
C VAL A 18 -10.80 -6.33 -5.59
N ILE A 19 -9.76 -6.59 -4.79
CA ILE A 19 -8.76 -5.56 -4.43
C ILE A 19 -8.07 -5.01 -5.67
N SER A 20 -7.58 -5.88 -6.56
CA SER A 20 -6.85 -5.46 -7.77
C SER A 20 -7.72 -4.69 -8.76
N ALA A 21 -8.98 -5.09 -8.94
CA ALA A 21 -9.93 -4.37 -9.78
C ALA A 21 -10.27 -2.98 -9.22
N VAL A 22 -10.53 -2.89 -7.91
CA VAL A 22 -10.83 -1.61 -7.24
C VAL A 22 -9.61 -0.70 -7.28
N PHE A 23 -8.42 -1.21 -6.94
CA PHE A 23 -7.17 -0.45 -7.00
C PHE A 23 -6.97 0.17 -8.38
N LYS A 24 -7.10 -0.62 -9.45
CA LYS A 24 -6.95 -0.13 -10.82
C LYS A 24 -7.94 0.99 -11.15
N ARG A 25 -9.22 0.84 -10.79
CA ARG A 25 -10.24 1.89 -11.02
C ARG A 25 -9.93 3.19 -10.29
N VAL A 26 -9.45 3.11 -9.05
CA VAL A 26 -9.09 4.30 -8.26
C VAL A 26 -7.88 5.00 -8.86
N MET A 27 -6.87 4.22 -9.28
CA MET A 27 -5.68 4.72 -9.97
C MET A 27 -6.04 5.44 -11.28
N ASP A 28 -6.86 4.80 -12.11
CA ASP A 28 -7.34 5.37 -13.37
C ASP A 28 -8.17 6.64 -13.12
N ALA A 29 -9.08 6.63 -12.13
CA ALA A 29 -9.93 7.77 -11.80
C ALA A 29 -9.16 8.99 -11.27
N ARG A 30 -8.03 8.75 -10.61
CA ARG A 30 -7.17 9.81 -10.05
C ARG A 30 -5.97 10.14 -10.94
N HIS A 31 -5.81 9.45 -12.08
CA HIS A 31 -4.65 9.55 -12.97
C HIS A 31 -3.30 9.39 -12.22
N ILE A 32 -3.24 8.45 -11.28
CA ILE A 32 -2.03 8.18 -10.49
C ILE A 32 -1.19 7.15 -11.23
N ASP A 33 0.12 7.37 -11.29
CA ASP A 33 1.04 6.39 -11.84
C ASP A 33 1.28 5.25 -10.85
N GLN A 34 1.28 4.00 -11.32
CA GLN A 34 1.45 2.82 -10.48
C GLN A 34 2.80 2.77 -9.76
N GLN A 35 3.84 3.37 -10.33
CA GLN A 35 5.18 3.42 -9.75
C GLN A 35 5.41 4.67 -8.89
N SER A 36 4.40 5.53 -8.74
CA SER A 36 4.45 6.65 -7.82
C SER A 36 4.34 6.18 -6.36
N GLY A 37 4.90 6.97 -5.43
CA GLY A 37 4.74 6.71 -4.00
C GLY A 37 3.27 6.72 -3.55
N GLU A 38 2.42 7.50 -4.23
CA GLU A 38 0.98 7.50 -4.01
C GLU A 38 0.32 6.19 -4.48
N GLY A 39 0.75 5.65 -5.62
CA GLY A 39 0.29 4.34 -6.12
C GLY A 39 0.66 3.19 -5.19
N GLU A 40 1.88 3.19 -4.66
CA GLU A 40 2.31 2.21 -3.66
C GLU A 40 1.51 2.35 -2.35
N TRP A 41 1.29 3.58 -1.89
CA TRP A 41 0.47 3.84 -0.71
C TRP A 41 -0.97 3.37 -0.89
N LEU A 42 -1.59 3.65 -2.04
CA LEU A 42 -2.96 3.20 -2.36
C LEU A 42 -3.06 1.68 -2.40
N ALA A 43 -2.06 0.98 -2.92
CA ALA A 43 -2.04 -0.48 -2.93
C ALA A 43 -2.00 -1.04 -1.49
N ARG A 44 -1.19 -0.45 -0.62
CA ARG A 44 -1.12 -0.81 0.81
C ARG A 44 -2.43 -0.51 1.54
N GLU A 45 -3.03 0.64 1.28
CA GLU A 45 -4.30 1.04 1.90
C GLU A 45 -5.46 0.13 1.45
N ALA A 46 -5.50 -0.25 0.17
CA ALA A 46 -6.51 -1.19 -0.35
C ALA A 46 -6.43 -2.55 0.34
N LEU A 47 -5.21 -3.06 0.54
CA LEU A 47 -4.98 -4.31 1.27
C LEU A 47 -5.36 -4.17 2.75
N HIS A 48 -5.01 -3.05 3.39
CA HIS A 48 -5.33 -2.79 4.79
C HIS A 48 -6.84 -2.75 5.04
N LEU A 49 -7.60 -2.04 4.22
CA LEU A 49 -9.06 -1.95 4.29
C LEU A 49 -9.71 -3.33 4.10
N PHE A 50 -9.21 -4.12 3.15
CA PHE A 50 -9.68 -5.49 2.94
C PHE A 50 -9.42 -6.39 4.15
N MET A 51 -8.21 -6.33 4.73
CA MET A 51 -7.87 -7.08 5.95
C MET A 51 -8.68 -6.64 7.17
N ARG A 52 -9.13 -5.38 7.22
CA ARG A 52 -10.06 -4.89 8.26
C ARG A 52 -11.50 -5.37 8.08
N GLY A 53 -11.79 -6.09 7.00
CA GLY A 53 -13.10 -6.72 6.75
C GLY A 53 -13.94 -6.02 5.69
N ILE A 54 -13.44 -4.98 5.02
CA ILE A 54 -14.15 -4.34 3.90
C ILE A 54 -13.97 -5.21 2.65
N ARG A 55 -14.90 -6.14 2.47
CA ARG A 55 -14.91 -7.08 1.33
C ARG A 55 -15.77 -6.61 0.17
N ASP A 56 -16.63 -5.62 0.40
CA ASP A 56 -17.47 -5.02 -0.62
C ASP A 56 -16.63 -4.12 -1.53
N ALA A 57 -16.74 -4.35 -2.84
CA ALA A 57 -15.95 -3.65 -3.84
C ALA A 57 -16.30 -2.16 -3.91
N TRP A 58 -17.58 -1.83 -3.74
CA TRP A 58 -18.06 -0.46 -3.82
C TRP A 58 -17.62 0.35 -2.60
N GLU A 59 -17.76 -0.21 -1.39
CA GLU A 59 -17.27 0.42 -0.17
C GLU A 59 -15.75 0.58 -0.20
N LEU A 60 -15.02 -0.43 -0.66
CA LEU A 60 -13.55 -0.34 -0.81
C LEU A 60 -13.15 0.77 -1.79
N GLU A 61 -13.85 0.88 -2.93
CA GLU A 61 -13.60 1.92 -3.93
C GLU A 61 -13.89 3.32 -3.39
N LEU A 62 -15.01 3.50 -2.67
CA LEU A 62 -15.37 4.77 -2.05
C LEU A 62 -14.32 5.20 -1.02
N ARG A 63 -13.93 4.30 -0.11
CA ARG A 63 -12.93 4.57 0.92
C ARG A 63 -11.58 4.94 0.32
N LEU A 64 -11.14 4.23 -0.72
CA LEU A 64 -9.90 4.54 -1.42
C LEU A 64 -9.97 5.85 -2.19
N LYS A 65 -11.14 6.22 -2.74
CA LYS A 65 -11.39 7.52 -3.38
C LYS A 65 -11.47 8.68 -2.41
N GLU A 66 -11.77 8.44 -1.15
CA GLU A 66 -11.72 9.45 -0.08
C GLU A 66 -10.35 9.50 0.60
N ALA A 67 -9.58 8.42 0.52
CA ALA A 67 -8.27 8.31 1.13
C ALA A 67 -7.27 9.28 0.47
N CYS A 68 -6.83 10.30 1.20
CA CYS A 68 -5.73 11.16 0.78
C CYS A 68 -4.41 10.58 1.25
N CYS A 69 -3.44 10.53 0.34
CA CYS A 69 -2.10 10.09 0.70
C CYS A 69 -1.47 11.13 1.65
N PRO A 70 -1.05 10.75 2.86
CA PRO A 70 -0.39 11.67 3.80
C PRO A 70 1.06 12.02 3.38
N LEU A 71 1.47 11.72 2.13
CA LEU A 71 2.81 12.01 1.60
C LEU A 71 3.10 13.52 1.51
N GLU A 72 2.11 14.40 1.66
CA GLU A 72 2.30 15.82 1.97
C GLU A 72 2.42 16.08 3.48
N VAL A 73 3.35 15.41 4.14
CA VAL A 73 4.08 16.03 5.24
C VAL A 73 5.49 16.24 4.74
N SER A 74 5.71 17.39 4.11
CA SER A 74 7.05 17.99 4.11
C SER A 74 7.59 17.86 5.54
N PRO A 75 8.80 17.30 5.76
CA PRO A 75 9.38 17.34 7.09
C PRO A 75 9.34 18.80 7.53
N PRO A 76 8.95 19.12 8.77
CA PRO A 76 9.13 20.49 9.24
C PRO A 76 10.61 20.82 9.06
N GLY A 77 10.92 21.65 8.08
CA GLY A 77 12.22 22.26 7.95
C GLY A 77 12.43 23.06 9.22
N GLY A 78 13.26 22.55 10.12
CA GLY A 78 13.50 23.24 11.38
C GLY A 78 14.01 22.33 12.50
N GLY A 79 15.33 22.24 12.59
CA GLY A 79 15.98 22.31 13.90
C GLY A 79 16.25 20.99 14.61
N GLY A 80 17.46 20.48 14.38
CA GLY A 80 18.33 20.06 15.49
C GLY A 80 17.94 18.79 16.24
N THR A 81 18.18 17.62 15.65
CA THR A 81 18.53 16.45 16.46
C THR A 81 20.05 16.39 16.54
N LYS A 82 20.60 17.03 17.57
CA LYS A 82 21.94 16.72 18.06
C LYS A 82 21.95 15.22 18.34
N VAL A 83 22.72 14.47 17.56
CA VAL A 83 23.13 13.12 17.93
C VAL A 83 24.06 13.30 19.14
N ALA A 84 23.45 13.33 20.32
CA ALA A 84 24.18 13.28 21.57
C ALA A 84 24.63 11.83 21.76
N ASP A 85 25.90 11.64 21.42
CA ASP A 85 26.83 10.67 21.98
C ASP A 85 26.37 10.16 23.36
N LEU A 86 25.92 8.91 23.43
CA LEU A 86 25.76 8.17 24.68
C LEU A 86 26.14 6.72 24.44
N LEU A 87 27.44 6.48 24.22
CA LEU A 87 28.06 5.23 24.64
C LEU A 87 28.34 5.36 26.15
N PRO A 88 27.66 4.59 27.03
CA PRO A 88 28.16 4.41 28.38
C PRO A 88 29.33 3.42 28.32
N GLY A 89 30.51 3.91 28.67
CA GLY A 89 31.68 3.07 28.92
C GLY A 89 31.38 2.03 30.00
N LEU A 90 31.83 0.81 29.76
CA LEU A 90 32.09 -0.19 30.79
C LEU A 90 33.60 -0.48 30.74
N SER A 91 34.30 0.03 31.75
CA SER A 91 35.53 -0.55 32.31
C SER A 91 35.32 -2.06 32.50
N GLU A 92 36.30 -2.94 32.33
CA GLU A 92 37.70 -2.90 32.81
C GLU A 92 38.70 -3.49 31.80
#